data_AF-A0A8R7TLS4-F1
#
_entry.id   AF-A0A8R7TLS4-F1
#
_cell.length_a   1.000
_cell.length_b   1.000
_cell.length_c   1.000
_cell.angle_alpha   90.00
_cell.angle_beta   90.00
_cell.angle_gamma   90.00
#
_symmetry.space_group_name_H-M   'P 1'
#
loop_
_entity.id
_entity.type
_entity.pdbx_description
1 polymer ?
#
loop_
_entity_poly.entity_id
_entity_poly.type
_entity_poly.pdbx_seq_one_letter_code
_entity_poly.pdbx_strand_id
1 'polypeptide(L)'
;MVKSGYTRPPPTAEDAAALPAPSAVLYVANCGPAVGLTHDDVAAAFGAFGEVEAVSAADDSGARVIVRFREPAAAGAAMAALHGRPCARLAGRVLHIRYSVPAPPKAPVAVSAPPVALSSSELGIPGVHLVQEFVTAAEEQELLAAVDSRPWKRLAKRRVQHYGYEFLYEVSSILPGMLIRSSFWVNCHLLFQKSLKKL
;
A
#
# COMPACT_ATOMS: atom_id res chain seq x y z
N MET A 1 -14.73 24.50 3.86
CA MET A 1 -15.54 23.43 3.24
C MET A 1 -15.41 22.17 4.09
N VAL A 2 -16.53 21.65 4.59
CA VAL A 2 -16.55 20.46 5.46
C VAL A 2 -16.11 19.25 4.62
N LYS A 3 -14.97 18.64 4.97
CA LYS A 3 -14.55 17.38 4.34
C LYS A 3 -15.65 16.35 4.61
N SER A 4 -16.36 15.92 3.56
CA SER A 4 -17.35 14.87 3.68
C SER A 4 -16.64 13.61 4.16
N GLY A 5 -16.90 13.21 5.42
CA GLY A 5 -16.23 12.09 6.04
C GLY A 5 -16.79 10.81 5.44
N TYR A 6 -16.03 10.20 4.56
CA TYR A 6 -16.32 8.87 4.04
C TYR A 6 -15.13 8.01 4.41
N THR A 7 -15.39 6.89 5.07
CA THR A 7 -14.31 6.00 5.51
C THR A 7 -14.52 4.59 4.99
N ARG A 8 -13.46 3.80 5.04
CA ARG A 8 -13.57 2.34 4.96
C ARG A 8 -14.51 1.87 6.09
N PRO A 9 -15.49 0.99 5.82
CA PRO A 9 -16.27 0.37 6.88
C PRO A 9 -15.34 -0.31 7.91
N PRO A 10 -15.60 -0.16 9.23
CA PRO A 10 -14.90 -0.95 10.23
C PRO A 10 -15.15 -2.44 9.95
N PRO A 11 -14.16 -3.32 10.13
CA PRO A 11 -14.40 -4.75 10.02
C PRO A 11 -15.33 -5.17 11.18
N THR A 12 -16.57 -5.54 10.88
CA THR A 12 -17.44 -6.18 11.88
C THR A 12 -17.06 -7.66 12.01
N ALA A 13 -17.16 -8.21 13.23
CA ALA A 13 -16.79 -9.61 13.53
C ALA A 13 -17.59 -10.65 12.73
N GLU A 14 -18.65 -10.23 12.03
CA GLU A 14 -19.53 -11.05 11.20
C GLU A 14 -19.22 -10.96 9.68
N ASP A 15 -18.24 -10.15 9.25
CA ASP A 15 -17.98 -9.82 7.83
C ASP A 15 -17.15 -10.86 7.05
N ALA A 16 -17.20 -12.14 7.43
CA ALA A 16 -16.70 -13.19 6.55
C ALA A 16 -17.69 -13.50 5.40
N ALA A 17 -18.96 -13.04 5.48
CA ALA A 17 -20.00 -13.47 4.52
C ALA A 17 -21.00 -12.41 4.02
N ALA A 18 -21.10 -11.21 4.61
CA ALA A 18 -22.05 -10.19 4.16
C ALA A 18 -21.40 -9.18 3.20
N LEU A 19 -21.80 -9.18 1.92
CA LEU A 19 -21.42 -8.13 0.98
C LEU A 19 -22.03 -6.79 1.46
N PRO A 20 -21.24 -5.73 1.71
CA PRO A 20 -21.80 -4.43 2.04
C PRO A 20 -22.75 -3.98 0.94
N ALA A 21 -23.91 -3.42 1.33
CA ALA A 21 -24.94 -3.02 0.40
C ALA A 21 -24.37 -2.09 -0.70
N PRO A 22 -24.77 -2.26 -1.97
CA PRO A 22 -24.25 -1.46 -3.08
C PRO A 22 -24.50 0.03 -2.81
N SER A 23 -23.41 0.79 -2.79
CA SER A 23 -23.40 2.23 -2.58
C SER A 23 -22.86 2.92 -3.82
N ALA A 24 -23.36 4.11 -4.13
CA ALA A 24 -22.80 4.94 -5.20
C ALA A 24 -21.41 5.50 -4.84
N VAL A 25 -20.96 5.33 -3.59
CA VAL A 25 -19.70 5.87 -3.09
C VAL A 25 -18.69 4.75 -2.85
N LEU A 26 -17.51 4.89 -3.47
CA LEU A 26 -16.41 3.96 -3.38
C LEU A 26 -15.23 4.58 -2.63
N TYR A 27 -14.67 3.82 -1.69
CA TYR A 27 -13.35 4.05 -1.13
C TYR A 27 -12.31 3.31 -1.98
N VAL A 28 -11.35 4.05 -2.54
CA VAL A 28 -10.36 3.50 -3.47
C VAL A 28 -8.95 3.78 -2.94
N ALA A 29 -8.21 2.71 -2.63
CA ALA A 29 -6.81 2.80 -2.23
C ALA A 29 -5.85 2.55 -3.41
N ASN A 30 -4.59 2.97 -3.23
CA ASN A 30 -3.55 2.91 -4.27
C ASN A 30 -3.84 3.84 -5.47
N CYS A 31 -4.56 4.94 -5.22
CA CYS A 31 -4.80 6.00 -6.18
C CYS A 31 -4.87 7.35 -5.46
N GLY A 32 -4.46 8.42 -6.14
CA GLY A 32 -4.38 9.77 -5.59
C GLY A 32 -3.00 10.44 -5.75
N PRO A 33 -2.87 11.70 -5.33
CA PRO A 33 -1.72 12.53 -5.66
C PRO A 33 -0.38 11.99 -5.15
N ALA A 34 -0.35 11.38 -3.96
CA ALA A 34 0.87 10.81 -3.38
C ALA A 34 1.40 9.59 -4.14
N VAL A 35 0.57 8.99 -5.01
CA VAL A 35 0.98 7.90 -5.91
C VAL A 35 1.14 8.35 -7.37
N GLY A 36 1.15 9.66 -7.61
CA GLY A 36 1.33 10.26 -8.93
C GLY A 36 0.09 10.19 -9.82
N LEU A 37 -1.12 10.19 -9.23
CA LEU A 37 -2.39 10.25 -9.96
C LEU A 37 -3.20 11.46 -9.48
N THR A 38 -3.68 12.28 -10.40
CA THR A 38 -4.57 13.40 -10.05
C THR A 38 -6.00 12.91 -9.80
N HIS A 39 -6.83 13.74 -9.16
CA HIS A 39 -8.25 13.42 -9.03
C HIS A 39 -8.94 13.35 -10.40
N ASP A 40 -8.47 14.12 -11.38
CA ASP A 40 -9.01 14.13 -12.75
C ASP A 40 -8.67 12.83 -13.48
N ASP A 41 -7.45 12.29 -13.31
CA ASP A 41 -7.08 10.98 -13.85
C ASP A 41 -7.99 9.87 -13.30
N VAL A 42 -8.27 9.94 -12.00
CA VAL A 42 -9.19 9.00 -11.33
C VAL A 42 -10.61 9.19 -11.86
N ALA A 43 -11.11 10.43 -11.95
CA ALA A 43 -12.45 10.71 -12.46
C ALA A 43 -12.62 10.20 -13.90
N ALA A 44 -11.63 10.44 -14.76
CA ALA A 44 -11.62 9.94 -16.13
C ALA A 44 -11.63 8.40 -16.17
N ALA A 45 -10.80 7.74 -15.36
CA ALA A 45 -10.73 6.28 -15.28
C ALA A 45 -12.07 5.65 -14.86
N PHE A 46 -12.70 6.20 -13.83
CA PHE A 46 -13.98 5.72 -13.30
C PHE A 46 -15.19 6.14 -14.15
N GLY A 47 -15.07 7.24 -14.91
CA GLY A 47 -16.10 7.72 -15.84
C GLY A 47 -16.47 6.75 -16.96
N ALA A 48 -15.63 5.75 -17.24
CA ALA A 48 -15.95 4.69 -18.21
C ALA A 48 -17.09 3.75 -17.74
N PHE A 49 -17.44 3.77 -16.45
CA PHE A 49 -18.49 2.92 -15.87
C PHE A 49 -19.80 3.66 -15.61
N GLY A 50 -19.78 5.00 -15.69
CA GLY A 50 -20.94 5.86 -15.47
C GLY A 50 -20.53 7.27 -15.03
N GLU A 51 -21.52 8.15 -14.84
CA GLU A 51 -21.29 9.54 -14.45
C GLU A 51 -20.69 9.64 -13.03
N VAL A 52 -19.48 10.22 -12.94
CA VAL A 52 -18.78 10.49 -11.67
C VAL A 52 -19.17 11.89 -11.21
N GLU A 53 -19.88 11.97 -10.08
CA GLU A 53 -20.31 13.24 -9.47
C GLU A 53 -19.15 13.97 -8.80
N ALA A 54 -18.27 13.24 -8.12
CA ALA A 54 -17.12 13.84 -7.44
C ALA A 54 -16.00 12.82 -7.17
N VAL A 55 -14.76 13.31 -7.13
CA VAL A 55 -13.60 12.62 -6.57
C VAL A 55 -12.95 13.50 -5.51
N SER A 56 -12.71 12.94 -4.33
CA SER A 56 -12.11 13.67 -3.20
C SER A 56 -11.11 12.82 -2.42
N ALA A 57 -10.24 13.44 -1.64
CA ALA A 57 -9.29 12.72 -0.80
C ALA A 57 -10.03 11.98 0.34
N ALA A 58 -9.73 10.70 0.54
CA ALA A 58 -10.35 9.91 1.62
C ALA A 58 -9.70 10.18 2.99
N ASP A 59 -8.44 10.59 2.98
CA ASP A 59 -7.65 10.96 4.15
C ASP A 59 -6.47 11.85 3.71
N ASP A 60 -5.67 12.30 4.67
CA ASP A 60 -4.51 13.16 4.38
C ASP A 60 -3.31 12.36 3.84
N SER A 61 -3.46 11.06 3.53
CA SER A 61 -2.35 10.26 3.00
C SER A 61 -2.05 10.53 1.53
N GLY A 62 -2.99 11.14 0.80
CA GLY A 62 -2.90 11.37 -0.64
C GLY A 62 -2.83 10.10 -1.49
N ALA A 63 -2.96 8.91 -0.90
CA ALA A 63 -2.86 7.61 -1.58
C ALA A 63 -4.20 6.84 -1.62
N ARG A 64 -5.27 7.50 -1.14
CA ARG A 64 -6.65 7.01 -1.14
C ARG A 64 -7.61 8.14 -1.50
N VAL A 65 -8.62 7.82 -2.27
CA VAL A 65 -9.67 8.75 -2.69
C VAL A 65 -11.05 8.15 -2.49
N ILE A 66 -12.05 9.02 -2.45
CA ILE A 66 -13.47 8.70 -2.50
C ILE A 66 -13.96 9.04 -3.90
N VAL A 67 -14.60 8.07 -4.56
CA VAL A 67 -15.26 8.27 -5.86
C VAL A 67 -16.76 8.15 -5.65
N ARG A 68 -17.50 9.20 -6.00
CA ARG A 68 -18.97 9.21 -5.95
C ARG A 68 -19.52 9.14 -7.37
N PHE A 69 -20.28 8.09 -7.64
CA PHE A 69 -21.09 7.97 -8.84
C PHE A 69 -22.47 8.59 -8.64
N ARG A 70 -23.11 8.96 -9.74
CA ARG A 70 -24.53 9.32 -9.74
C ARG A 70 -25.43 8.10 -9.48
N GLU A 71 -25.05 6.94 -10.00
CA GLU A 71 -25.83 5.70 -9.91
C GLU A 71 -25.06 4.60 -9.17
N PRO A 72 -25.69 3.89 -8.21
CA PRO A 72 -25.06 2.74 -7.54
C PRO A 72 -24.63 1.62 -8.49
N ALA A 73 -25.35 1.44 -9.61
CA ALA A 73 -25.01 0.44 -10.62
C ALA A 73 -23.63 0.69 -11.25
N ALA A 74 -23.30 1.95 -11.53
CA ALA A 74 -21.99 2.35 -12.06
C ALA A 74 -20.86 2.06 -11.07
N ALA A 75 -21.09 2.32 -9.77
CA ALA A 75 -20.15 1.98 -8.71
C ALA A 75 -19.91 0.45 -8.62
N GLY A 76 -20.97 -0.34 -8.75
CA GLY A 76 -20.87 -1.80 -8.80
C GLY A 76 -20.08 -2.31 -10.01
N ALA A 77 -20.32 -1.74 -11.19
CA ALA A 77 -19.59 -2.06 -12.41
C ALA A 77 -18.09 -1.71 -12.29
N ALA A 78 -17.77 -0.53 -11.77
CA ALA A 78 -16.40 -0.10 -11.51
C ALA A 78 -15.69 -1.01 -10.50
N MET A 79 -16.37 -1.39 -9.41
CA MET A 79 -15.83 -2.31 -8.41
C MET A 79 -15.54 -3.69 -9.02
N ALA A 80 -16.45 -4.25 -9.81
CA ALA A 80 -16.28 -5.54 -10.47
C ALA A 80 -15.13 -5.53 -11.50
N ALA A 81 -14.95 -4.41 -12.21
CA ALA A 81 -13.95 -4.29 -13.26
C ALA A 81 -12.54 -3.95 -12.75
N LEU A 82 -12.43 -3.09 -11.74
CA LEU A 82 -11.15 -2.51 -11.31
C LEU A 82 -10.60 -3.08 -10.00
N HIS A 83 -11.43 -3.68 -9.15
CA HIS A 83 -10.96 -4.17 -7.85
C HIS A 83 -9.99 -5.34 -8.02
N GLY A 84 -8.79 -5.24 -7.44
CA GLY A 84 -7.80 -6.31 -7.44
C GLY A 84 -7.16 -6.56 -8.82
N ARG A 85 -7.46 -5.72 -9.81
CA ARG A 85 -6.97 -5.87 -11.19
C ARG A 85 -6.11 -4.68 -11.60
N PRO A 86 -5.04 -4.89 -12.40
CA PRO A 86 -4.24 -3.80 -12.95
C PRO A 86 -5.09 -2.90 -13.85
N CYS A 87 -5.02 -1.59 -13.64
CA CYS A 87 -5.70 -0.60 -14.47
C CYS A 87 -4.70 0.14 -15.36
N ALA A 88 -4.72 -0.11 -16.67
CA ALA A 88 -3.80 0.53 -17.62
C ALA A 88 -3.94 2.06 -17.63
N ARG A 89 -5.17 2.58 -17.46
CA ARG A 89 -5.46 4.02 -17.38
C ARG A 89 -4.88 4.71 -16.15
N LEU A 90 -4.46 3.93 -15.14
CA LEU A 90 -3.89 4.40 -13.89
C LEU A 90 -2.48 3.84 -13.69
N ALA A 91 -1.67 3.87 -14.75
CA ALA A 91 -0.28 3.41 -14.77
C ALA A 91 -0.09 1.94 -14.34
N GLY A 92 -1.04 1.07 -14.68
CA GLY A 92 -1.00 -0.36 -14.36
C GLY A 92 -1.21 -0.67 -12.88
N ARG A 93 -1.68 0.28 -12.07
CA ARG A 93 -1.88 0.08 -10.63
C ARG A 93 -3.04 -0.88 -10.36
N VAL A 94 -2.86 -1.71 -9.34
CA VAL A 94 -3.91 -2.56 -8.79
C VAL A 94 -4.64 -1.79 -7.69
N LEU A 95 -5.94 -1.53 -7.89
CA LEU A 95 -6.75 -0.77 -6.95
C LEU A 95 -7.43 -1.67 -5.92
N HIS A 96 -7.47 -1.21 -4.67
CA HIS A 96 -8.29 -1.86 -3.64
C HIS A 96 -9.53 -0.99 -3.39
N ILE A 97 -10.69 -1.51 -3.81
CA ILE A 97 -11.97 -0.80 -3.83
C ILE A 97 -12.90 -1.44 -2.79
N ARG A 98 -13.59 -0.61 -2.01
CA ARG A 98 -14.67 -1.00 -1.12
C ARG A 98 -15.80 0.01 -1.23
N TYR A 99 -17.04 -0.40 -1.02
CA TYR A 99 -18.11 0.56 -0.78
C TYR A 99 -17.78 1.38 0.47
N SER A 100 -18.06 2.68 0.41
CA SER A 100 -17.85 3.59 1.53
C SER A 100 -19.16 3.96 2.20
N VAL A 101 -19.08 4.20 3.50
CA VAL A 101 -20.18 4.68 4.34
C VAL A 101 -19.87 6.10 4.83
N PRO A 102 -20.90 6.95 5.00
CA PRO A 102 -20.73 8.24 5.68
C PRO A 102 -20.17 8.03 7.08
N ALA A 103 -19.22 8.85 7.47
CA ALA A 103 -18.54 8.87 8.76
C ALA A 103 -18.35 10.31 9.22
N PRO A 104 -18.44 10.60 10.53
CA PRO A 104 -18.10 11.91 11.03
C PRO A 104 -16.61 12.21 10.77
N PRO A 105 -16.24 13.47 10.46
CA PRO A 105 -14.85 13.84 10.25
C PRO A 105 -14.03 13.53 11.51
N LYS A 106 -12.98 12.72 11.36
CA LYS A 106 -12.06 12.44 12.47
C LYS A 106 -11.34 13.73 12.87
N ALA A 107 -11.32 14.02 14.17
CA ALA A 107 -10.51 15.11 14.71
C ALA A 107 -9.03 14.91 14.30
N PRO A 108 -8.31 15.97 13.92
CA PRO A 108 -6.90 15.87 13.59
C PRO A 108 -6.14 15.40 14.83
N VAL A 109 -5.62 14.16 14.77
CA VAL A 109 -4.72 13.65 15.79
C VAL A 109 -3.36 14.27 15.48
N ALA A 110 -2.90 15.18 16.34
CA ALA A 110 -1.54 15.69 16.28
C ALA A 110 -0.59 14.53 16.61
N VAL A 111 -0.07 13.87 15.57
CA VAL A 111 0.93 12.82 15.73
C VAL A 111 2.26 13.52 15.97
N SER A 112 2.71 13.64 17.22
CA SER A 112 4.10 13.98 17.48
C SER A 112 4.95 12.81 16.97
N ALA A 113 5.90 13.09 16.08
CA ALA A 113 6.85 12.07 15.66
C ALA A 113 7.65 11.65 16.90
N PRO A 114 7.75 10.34 17.20
CA PRO A 114 8.56 9.89 18.32
C PRO A 114 10.04 10.24 18.05
N PRO A 115 10.84 10.47 19.11
CA PRO A 115 12.28 10.69 18.97
C PRO A 115 12.96 9.51 18.27
N VAL A 116 13.94 9.79 17.41
CA VAL A 116 14.70 8.79 16.67
C VAL A 116 15.93 8.41 17.48
N ALA A 117 16.09 7.12 17.81
CA ALA A 117 17.28 6.61 18.48
C ALA A 117 18.41 6.33 17.47
N LEU A 118 19.63 6.76 17.78
CA LEU A 118 20.84 6.56 16.97
C LEU A 118 21.81 5.52 17.58
N SER A 119 21.46 4.98 18.74
CA SER A 119 22.21 3.91 19.42
C SER A 119 21.28 2.89 20.08
N SER A 120 21.77 1.66 20.30
CA SER A 120 21.03 0.62 21.01
C SER A 120 20.65 1.04 22.43
N SER A 121 21.53 1.81 23.09
CA SER A 121 21.30 2.35 24.43
C SER A 121 20.18 3.38 24.48
N GLU A 122 20.07 4.25 23.47
CA GLU A 122 18.97 5.22 23.36
C GLU A 122 17.62 4.54 23.12
N LEU A 123 17.62 3.41 22.39
CA LEU A 123 16.41 2.68 22.07
C LEU A 123 15.81 1.99 23.31
N GLY A 124 16.66 1.47 24.22
CA GLY A 124 16.23 0.87 25.49
C GLY A 124 15.39 -0.41 25.35
N ILE A 125 15.33 -1.02 24.17
CA ILE A 125 14.56 -2.25 23.90
C ILE A 125 15.50 -3.46 24.05
N PRO A 126 15.27 -4.36 25.03
CA PRO A 126 16.08 -5.56 25.19
C PRO A 126 16.11 -6.44 23.94
N GLY A 127 17.30 -6.92 23.56
CA GLY A 127 17.51 -7.78 22.40
C GLY A 127 17.59 -7.07 21.03
N VAL A 128 17.43 -5.74 20.99
CA VAL A 128 17.65 -4.96 19.77
C VAL A 128 19.03 -4.31 19.80
N HIS A 129 19.82 -4.55 18.74
CA HIS A 129 21.16 -4.02 18.58
C HIS A 129 21.29 -3.29 17.25
N LEU A 130 21.82 -2.06 17.27
CA LEU A 130 22.19 -1.30 16.08
C LEU A 130 23.71 -1.39 15.87
N VAL A 131 24.11 -1.98 14.73
CA VAL A 131 25.51 -2.03 14.28
C VAL A 131 25.70 -1.01 13.17
N GLN A 132 26.35 0.11 13.47
CA GLN A 132 26.67 1.14 12.48
C GLN A 132 27.78 0.66 11.53
N GLU A 133 27.82 1.19 10.31
CA GLU A 133 28.85 0.87 9.29
C GLU A 133 29.03 -0.66 9.08
N PHE A 134 27.93 -1.41 9.11
CA PHE A 134 27.96 -2.86 8.91
C PHE A 134 28.44 -3.22 7.50
N VAL A 135 27.96 -2.47 6.50
CA VAL A 135 28.36 -2.52 5.10
C VAL A 135 29.28 -1.35 4.76
N THR A 136 30.22 -1.56 3.85
CA THR A 136 31.05 -0.48 3.29
C THR A 136 30.31 0.26 2.18
N ALA A 137 30.74 1.47 1.85
CA ALA A 137 30.14 2.25 0.75
C ALA A 137 30.15 1.51 -0.61
N ALA A 138 31.20 0.72 -0.90
CA ALA A 138 31.26 -0.07 -2.13
C ALA A 138 30.22 -1.20 -2.14
N GLU A 139 30.04 -1.89 -1.01
CA GLU A 139 29.03 -2.93 -0.86
C GLU A 139 27.61 -2.38 -0.93
N GLU A 140 27.37 -1.19 -0.34
CA GLU A 140 26.09 -0.50 -0.47
C GLU A 140 25.72 -0.24 -1.94
N GLN A 141 26.66 0.27 -2.74
CA GLN A 141 26.42 0.52 -4.17
C GLN A 141 26.11 -0.77 -4.94
N GLU A 142 26.83 -1.85 -4.66
CA GLU A 142 26.57 -3.16 -5.28
C GLU A 142 25.17 -3.70 -4.91
N LEU A 143 24.79 -3.58 -3.64
CA LEU A 143 23.47 -3.99 -3.14
C LEU A 143 22.35 -3.18 -3.79
N LEU A 144 22.49 -1.85 -3.84
CA LEU A 144 21.50 -0.97 -4.48
C LEU A 144 21.34 -1.31 -5.97
N ALA A 145 22.44 -1.47 -6.70
CA ALA A 145 22.41 -1.83 -8.12
C ALA A 145 21.72 -3.19 -8.36
N ALA A 146 22.01 -4.19 -7.52
CA ALA A 146 21.41 -5.52 -7.62
C ALA A 146 19.89 -5.52 -7.36
N VAL A 147 19.41 -4.67 -6.45
CA VAL A 147 17.98 -4.54 -6.15
C VAL A 147 17.27 -3.74 -7.26
N ASP A 148 17.86 -2.64 -7.71
CA ASP A 148 17.26 -1.78 -8.73
C ASP A 148 17.21 -2.42 -10.12
N SER A 149 18.09 -3.39 -10.42
CA SER A 149 18.07 -4.13 -11.69
C SER A 149 16.90 -5.13 -11.81
N ARG A 150 16.10 -5.31 -10.76
CA ARG A 150 15.01 -6.27 -10.71
C ARG A 150 13.63 -5.58 -10.68
N PRO A 151 12.56 -6.24 -11.15
CA PRO A 151 11.24 -5.64 -11.17
C PRO A 151 10.73 -5.36 -9.76
N TRP A 152 10.05 -4.22 -9.62
CA TRP A 152 9.45 -3.75 -8.37
C TRP A 152 7.93 -3.87 -8.38
N LYS A 153 7.36 -4.41 -7.30
CA LYS A 153 5.92 -4.34 -7.04
C LYS A 153 5.61 -2.99 -6.39
N ARG A 154 4.85 -2.12 -7.08
CA ARG A 154 4.50 -0.80 -6.56
C ARG A 154 3.25 -0.87 -5.69
N LEU A 155 3.40 -0.56 -4.41
CA LEU A 155 2.31 -0.33 -3.47
C LEU A 155 2.01 1.18 -3.35
N ALA A 156 0.97 1.51 -2.59
CA ALA A 156 0.47 2.88 -2.46
C ALA A 156 1.45 3.88 -1.81
N LYS A 157 2.47 3.42 -1.07
CA LYS A 157 3.44 4.32 -0.41
C LYS A 157 4.89 3.88 -0.57
N ARG A 158 5.13 2.75 -1.23
CA ARG A 158 6.44 2.10 -1.32
C ARG A 158 6.51 1.15 -2.49
N ARG A 159 7.72 0.84 -2.93
CA ARG A 159 8.01 -0.29 -3.81
C ARG A 159 8.47 -1.47 -2.95
N VAL A 160 8.04 -2.68 -3.28
CA VAL A 160 8.38 -3.90 -2.56
C VAL A 160 8.88 -4.96 -3.51
N GLN A 161 9.79 -5.77 -3.01
CA GLN A 161 10.36 -6.90 -3.71
C GLN A 161 10.54 -8.03 -2.69
N HIS A 162 10.06 -9.22 -3.04
CA HIS A 162 10.12 -10.38 -2.17
C HIS A 162 11.13 -11.38 -2.70
N TYR A 163 11.81 -12.06 -1.79
CA TYR A 163 12.88 -13.00 -2.07
C TYR A 163 12.68 -14.26 -1.23
N GLY A 164 12.86 -15.44 -1.82
CA GLY A 164 12.52 -16.72 -1.18
C GLY A 164 11.02 -17.02 -1.23
N TYR A 165 10.22 -16.32 -0.43
CA TYR A 165 8.76 -16.51 -0.34
C TYR A 165 8.02 -15.21 -0.66
N GLU A 166 6.92 -15.29 -1.41
CA GLU A 166 6.06 -14.13 -1.62
C GLU A 166 5.09 -13.96 -0.44
N PHE A 167 5.07 -12.75 0.13
CA PHE A 167 4.03 -12.35 1.06
C PHE A 167 2.78 -11.90 0.29
N LEU A 168 1.66 -12.60 0.50
CA LEU A 168 0.37 -12.27 -0.10
C LEU A 168 -0.39 -11.30 0.80
N TYR A 169 -0.46 -10.04 0.36
CA TYR A 169 -1.17 -8.99 1.08
C TYR A 169 -2.69 -9.21 1.16
N GLU A 170 -3.27 -10.02 0.27
CA GLU A 170 -4.72 -10.26 0.25
C GLU A 170 -5.20 -11.13 1.42
N VAL A 171 -4.37 -12.09 1.83
CA VAL A 171 -4.66 -13.07 2.88
C VAL A 171 -3.77 -12.92 4.10
N SER A 172 -2.90 -11.90 4.12
CA SER A 172 -1.90 -11.66 5.18
C SER A 172 -1.09 -12.91 5.54
N SER A 173 -0.75 -13.72 4.53
CA SER A 173 -0.03 -14.97 4.70
C SER A 173 1.08 -15.12 3.67
N ILE A 174 2.04 -15.98 3.98
CA ILE A 174 3.04 -16.47 3.02
C ILE A 174 2.45 -17.66 2.28
N LEU A 175 2.74 -17.82 0.99
CA LEU A 175 2.40 -19.04 0.27
C LEU A 175 3.34 -20.18 0.72
N PRO A 176 2.84 -21.23 1.40
CA PRO A 176 3.66 -22.39 1.71
C PRO A 176 3.94 -23.14 0.40
N GLY A 177 5.22 -23.38 0.08
CA GLY A 177 5.62 -24.25 -1.02
C GLY A 177 5.93 -23.59 -2.37
N MET A 178 5.66 -22.30 -2.55
CA MET A 178 6.09 -21.59 -3.76
C MET A 178 7.38 -20.81 -3.48
N LEU A 179 8.51 -21.53 -3.52
CA LEU A 179 9.83 -20.92 -3.58
C LEU A 179 9.86 -20.02 -4.82
N ILE A 180 10.12 -18.72 -4.68
CA ILE A 180 10.39 -17.84 -5.82
C ILE A 180 11.72 -18.33 -6.42
N ARG A 181 11.61 -19.29 -7.35
CA ARG A 181 12.71 -20.14 -7.87
C ARG A 181 13.85 -19.39 -8.58
N SER A 182 13.76 -18.07 -8.76
CA SER A 182 14.73 -17.29 -9.56
C SER A 182 15.59 -16.30 -8.78
N SER A 183 15.66 -16.42 -7.44
CA SER A 183 16.39 -15.41 -6.66
C SER A 183 17.46 -15.99 -5.77
N PHE A 184 18.52 -16.51 -6.38
CA PHE A 184 19.82 -16.35 -5.73
C PHE A 184 20.07 -14.84 -5.66
N TRP A 185 19.89 -14.27 -4.47
CA TRP A 185 20.32 -12.90 -4.19
C TRP A 185 21.83 -12.88 -4.28
N VAL A 186 22.35 -11.94 -5.04
CA VAL A 186 23.78 -11.67 -5.05
C VAL A 186 24.16 -11.22 -3.63
N ASN A 187 25.18 -11.85 -3.06
CA ASN A 187 25.86 -11.50 -1.79
C ASN A 187 25.08 -11.57 -0.47
N CYS A 188 23.83 -12.04 -0.40
CA CYS A 188 23.19 -12.31 0.90
C CYS A 188 23.98 -13.33 1.73
N HIS A 189 24.60 -14.32 1.10
CA HIS A 189 25.47 -15.27 1.80
C HIS A 189 26.70 -14.60 2.42
N LEU A 190 27.30 -13.62 1.74
CA LEU A 190 28.45 -12.87 2.23
C LEU A 190 28.06 -11.96 3.40
N LEU A 191 26.92 -11.26 3.31
CA LEU A 191 26.37 -10.46 4.41
C LEU A 191 25.99 -11.33 5.60
N PHE A 192 25.40 -12.51 5.36
CA PHE A 192 25.09 -13.48 6.40
C PHE A 192 26.36 -13.96 7.10
N GLN A 193 27.40 -14.34 6.35
CA GLN A 193 28.69 -14.69 6.95
C GLN A 193 29.34 -13.53 7.71
N LYS A 194 29.21 -12.28 7.24
CA LYS A 194 29.66 -11.09 7.97
C LYS A 194 28.90 -10.91 9.28
N SER A 195 27.59 -11.16 9.30
CA SER A 195 26.78 -11.04 10.52
C SER A 195 27.22 -12.04 11.59
N LEU A 196 27.56 -13.27 11.20
CA LEU A 196 28.11 -14.29 12.11
C LEU A 196 29.47 -13.93 12.71
N LYS A 197 30.19 -12.95 12.15
CA LYS A 197 31.50 -12.50 12.62
C LYS A 197 31.46 -11.21 13.46
N LYS A 198 30.35 -10.46 13.41
CA LYS A 198 30.18 -9.16 14.09
C LYS A 198 29.15 -9.20 15.23
N LEU A 199 28.38 -10.28 15.35
CA LEU A 199 27.49 -10.60 16.48
C LEU A 199 28.18 -11.64 17.37
#